data_AF-A0A660TVT7-F1
#
_entry.id   AF-A0A660TVT7-F1
#
_cell.length_a   1.000
_cell.length_b   1.000
_cell.length_c   1.000
_cell.angle_alpha   90.00
_cell.angle_beta   90.00
_cell.angle_gamma   90.00
#
_symmetry.space_group_name_H-M   'P 1'
#
loop_
_entity.id
_entity.type
_entity.pdbx_description
1 polymer ?
#
loop_
_entity_poly.entity_id
_entity_poly.type
_entity_poly.pdbx_seq_one_letter_code
_entity_poly.pdbx_strand_id
1 'polypeptide(L)'
;SYREEKHQITVKIGIHYGDVIRKGEDVLGNTVNISSRLQENAKGGRIYISHSVYSKIGEWIHSREIGNISVKGLEKPLMVYEPYEIAINLPEKLDPTSGKQIKKTEITTNIPGKVNSISDNHYQLEKTYQYIKQSFSILNNMCIKAQNGKIPIDLIRKELIRRWENIQKLLT
;
A
#
# COMPACT_ATOMS: atom_id res chain seq x y z
N SER A 1 -0.16 -16.85 35.23
CA SER A 1 0.09 -16.31 33.88
C SER A 1 -1.22 -16.04 33.17
N TYR A 2 -1.75 -14.81 33.30
CA TYR A 2 -2.92 -14.37 32.55
C TYR A 2 -2.41 -13.82 31.20
N ARG A 3 -2.73 -14.49 30.09
CA ARG A 3 -2.27 -14.09 28.74
C ARG A 3 -3.26 -13.10 28.12
N GLU A 4 -2.77 -11.89 27.82
CA GLU A 4 -3.45 -10.80 27.09
C GLU A 4 -3.64 -11.11 25.59
N GLU A 5 -4.22 -12.25 25.22
CA GLU A 5 -4.42 -12.62 23.81
C GLU A 5 -5.81 -12.23 23.24
N LYS A 6 -6.71 -11.62 24.03
CA LYS A 6 -8.13 -11.46 23.67
C LYS A 6 -8.54 -10.20 22.88
N HIS A 7 -7.62 -9.32 22.47
CA HIS A 7 -7.97 -8.05 21.79
C HIS A 7 -7.14 -7.71 20.53
N GLN A 8 -6.54 -8.68 19.84
CA GLN A 8 -5.91 -8.40 18.53
C GLN A 8 -6.95 -8.30 17.41
N ILE A 9 -7.10 -7.09 16.85
CA ILE A 9 -7.81 -6.87 15.60
C ILE A 9 -6.92 -7.42 14.47
N THR A 10 -7.38 -8.47 13.79
CA THR A 10 -6.72 -9.00 12.59
C THR A 10 -7.40 -8.45 11.34
N VAL A 11 -6.62 -7.79 10.48
CA VAL A 11 -7.10 -7.22 9.22
C VAL A 11 -6.78 -8.19 8.09
N LYS A 12 -7.73 -8.37 7.17
CA LYS A 12 -7.54 -9.11 5.92
C LYS A 12 -7.56 -8.12 4.77
N ILE A 13 -6.65 -8.25 3.81
CA ILE A 13 -6.56 -7.33 2.67
C ILE A 13 -6.53 -8.15 1.38
N GLY A 14 -7.36 -7.76 0.42
CA GLY A 14 -7.40 -8.31 -0.93
C GLY A 14 -7.20 -7.19 -1.95
N ILE A 15 -6.21 -7.33 -2.82
CA ILE A 15 -5.91 -6.34 -3.87
C ILE A 15 -6.05 -6.99 -5.24
N HIS A 16 -6.93 -6.44 -6.07
CA HIS A 16 -7.09 -6.83 -7.46
C HIS A 16 -7.11 -5.60 -8.36
N TYR A 17 -6.65 -5.80 -9.60
CA TYR A 17 -6.59 -4.77 -10.63
C TYR A 17 -7.41 -5.23 -11.84
N GLY A 18 -8.27 -4.33 -12.32
CA GLY A 18 -9.12 -4.51 -13.48
C GLY A 18 -10.06 -3.32 -13.67
N ASP A 19 -10.89 -3.38 -14.71
CA ASP A 19 -11.82 -2.30 -15.04
C ASP A 19 -12.96 -2.18 -14.03
N VAL A 20 -13.40 -0.95 -13.80
CA VAL A 20 -14.52 -0.64 -12.89
C VAL A 20 -15.44 0.42 -13.52
N ILE A 21 -16.71 0.37 -13.14
CA ILE A 21 -17.71 1.38 -13.51
C ILE A 21 -17.95 2.25 -12.28
N ARG A 22 -17.75 3.56 -12.42
CA ARG A 22 -18.04 4.53 -11.37
C ARG A 22 -19.48 5.02 -11.47
N LYS A 23 -20.23 5.00 -10.39
CA LYS A 23 -21.60 5.52 -10.32
C LYS A 23 -21.72 6.44 -9.11
N GLY A 24 -21.59 7.74 -9.35
CA GLY A 24 -21.50 8.73 -8.27
C GLY A 24 -20.24 8.49 -7.43
N GLU A 25 -20.43 8.28 -6.13
CA GLU A 25 -19.35 7.98 -5.18
C GLU A 25 -19.01 6.48 -5.11
N ASP A 26 -19.83 5.61 -5.71
CA ASP A 26 -19.65 4.16 -5.67
C ASP A 26 -18.85 3.62 -6.85
N VAL A 27 -18.21 2.47 -6.62
CA VAL A 27 -17.48 1.69 -7.63
C VAL A 27 -18.15 0.33 -7.78
N LEU A 28 -18.59 0.02 -9.00
CA LEU A 28 -19.29 -1.22 -9.35
C LEU A 28 -18.48 -2.02 -10.38
N GLY A 29 -18.68 -3.33 -10.40
CA GLY A 29 -18.12 -4.20 -11.43
C GLY A 29 -17.55 -5.51 -10.91
N ASN A 30 -17.03 -6.33 -11.82
CA ASN A 30 -16.44 -7.61 -11.46
C ASN A 30 -15.15 -7.42 -10.63
N THR A 31 -14.35 -6.41 -10.94
CA THR A 31 -13.09 -6.12 -10.25
C THR A 31 -13.28 -5.91 -8.75
N VAL A 32 -14.28 -5.14 -8.33
CA VAL A 32 -14.55 -4.91 -6.89
C VAL A 32 -15.04 -6.19 -6.20
N ASN A 33 -15.83 -7.02 -6.89
CA ASN A 33 -16.28 -8.31 -6.37
C ASN A 33 -15.12 -9.29 -6.19
N ILE A 34 -14.17 -9.32 -7.13
CA ILE A 34 -12.95 -10.14 -7.05
C ILE A 34 -12.08 -9.66 -5.88
N SER A 35 -11.85 -8.35 -5.73
CA SER A 35 -11.10 -7.78 -4.59
C SER A 35 -11.69 -8.21 -3.25
N SER A 36 -13.02 -8.10 -3.10
CA SER A 36 -13.71 -8.51 -1.87
C SER A 36 -13.52 -10.00 -1.58
N ARG A 37 -13.71 -10.86 -2.59
CA ARG A 37 -13.54 -12.31 -2.43
C ARG A 37 -12.09 -12.70 -2.15
N LEU A 38 -11.13 -12.00 -2.75
CA LEU A 38 -9.72 -12.18 -2.46
C LEU A 38 -9.41 -11.84 -1.00
N GLN A 39 -9.98 -10.76 -0.47
CA GLN A 39 -9.88 -10.37 0.93
C GLN A 39 -10.51 -11.43 1.85
N GLU A 40 -11.69 -11.96 1.51
CA GLU A 40 -12.37 -12.99 2.31
C GLU A 40 -11.50 -14.25 2.48
N ASN A 41 -10.82 -14.65 1.39
CA ASN A 41 -9.92 -15.80 1.34
C ASN A 41 -8.57 -15.55 2.04
N ALA A 42 -8.17 -14.30 2.26
CA ALA A 42 -6.97 -13.99 3.02
C ALA A 42 -7.10 -14.46 4.48
N LYS A 43 -6.01 -15.02 5.03
CA LYS A 43 -5.94 -15.30 6.48
C LYS A 43 -5.77 -13.98 7.25
N GLY A 44 -6.16 -13.97 8.53
CA GLY A 44 -6.05 -12.77 9.37
C GLY A 44 -4.62 -12.23 9.41
N GLY A 45 -4.46 -10.91 9.25
CA GLY A 45 -3.17 -10.22 9.20
C GLY A 45 -2.45 -10.31 7.85
N ARG A 46 -3.06 -10.89 6.81
CA ARG A 46 -2.38 -11.15 5.53
C ARG A 46 -2.98 -10.33 4.40
N ILE A 47 -2.13 -10.08 3.40
CA ILE A 47 -2.46 -9.39 2.16
C ILE A 47 -2.41 -10.41 1.03
N TYR A 48 -3.51 -10.62 0.34
CA TYR A 48 -3.55 -11.40 -0.89
C TYR A 48 -3.67 -10.47 -2.08
N ILE A 49 -2.83 -10.68 -3.09
CA ILE A 49 -2.86 -9.95 -4.35
C ILE A 49 -3.13 -10.93 -5.49
N SER A 50 -3.97 -10.53 -6.42
CA SER A 50 -4.20 -11.30 -7.64
C SER A 50 -3.00 -11.27 -8.58
N HIS A 51 -2.90 -12.22 -9.49
CA HIS A 51 -1.87 -12.20 -10.54
C HIS A 51 -1.88 -10.90 -11.38
N SER A 52 -3.04 -10.27 -11.61
CA SER A 52 -3.10 -8.99 -12.35
C SER A 52 -2.43 -7.82 -11.63
N VAL A 53 -2.32 -7.89 -10.30
CA VAL A 53 -1.54 -6.95 -9.50
C VAL A 53 -0.08 -7.36 -9.51
N TYR A 54 0.20 -8.65 -9.23
CA TYR A 54 1.56 -9.18 -9.21
C TYR A 54 2.31 -8.93 -10.53
N SER A 55 1.66 -9.09 -11.68
CA SER A 55 2.28 -8.83 -13.00
C SER A 55 2.70 -7.37 -13.20
N LYS A 56 2.15 -6.43 -12.42
CA LYS A 56 2.50 -5.00 -12.49
C LYS A 56 3.56 -4.59 -11.49
N ILE A 57 3.58 -5.21 -10.31
CA ILE A 57 4.42 -4.75 -9.19
C ILE A 57 5.45 -5.79 -8.72
N GLY A 58 5.45 -6.99 -9.31
CA GLY A 58 6.22 -8.15 -8.85
C GLY A 58 7.73 -7.92 -8.79
N GLU A 59 8.26 -6.99 -9.58
CA GLU A 59 9.68 -6.60 -9.53
C GLU A 59 10.03 -5.76 -8.30
N TRP A 60 9.05 -5.14 -7.64
CA TRP A 60 9.24 -4.26 -6.48
C TRP A 60 8.83 -4.91 -5.16
N ILE A 61 8.41 -6.18 -5.18
CA ILE A 61 7.97 -6.92 -4.01
C ILE A 61 8.54 -8.33 -3.98
N HIS A 62 8.92 -8.81 -2.81
CA HIS A 62 9.05 -10.23 -2.58
C HIS A 62 7.69 -10.78 -2.17
N SER A 63 7.27 -11.84 -2.86
CA SER A 63 5.97 -12.45 -2.64
C SER A 63 6.07 -13.97 -2.63
N ARG A 64 5.12 -14.59 -1.93
CA ARG A 64 4.92 -16.03 -1.93
C ARG A 64 3.74 -16.37 -2.83
N GLU A 65 3.90 -17.34 -3.71
CA GLU A 65 2.75 -17.90 -4.42
C GLU A 65 1.85 -18.66 -3.43
N ILE A 66 0.58 -18.27 -3.37
CA ILE A 66 -0.46 -18.98 -2.62
C ILE A 66 -1.12 -20.05 -3.49
N GLY A 67 -1.12 -19.84 -4.80
CA GLY A 67 -1.68 -20.73 -5.79
C GLY A 67 -3.05 -20.27 -6.28
N ASN A 68 -3.74 -21.18 -6.95
CA ASN A 68 -5.04 -20.92 -7.55
C ASN A 68 -6.17 -21.02 -6.53
N ILE A 69 -6.99 -19.97 -6.43
CA ILE A 69 -8.23 -19.96 -5.64
C ILE A 69 -9.44 -19.87 -6.56
N SER A 70 -10.46 -20.67 -6.27
CA SER A 70 -11.75 -20.57 -6.97
C SER A 70 -12.52 -19.36 -6.46
N VAL A 71 -12.73 -18.39 -7.34
CA VAL A 71 -13.52 -17.19 -7.05
C VAL A 71 -14.83 -17.32 -7.82
N LYS A 72 -15.97 -17.17 -7.11
CA LYS A 72 -17.29 -17.16 -7.76
C LYS A 72 -17.29 -16.14 -8.92
N GLY A 73 -17.94 -16.46 -10.04
CA GLY A 73 -18.02 -15.55 -11.19
C GLY A 73 -16.77 -15.46 -12.07
N LEU A 74 -15.72 -16.25 -11.78
CA LEU A 74 -14.63 -16.51 -12.72
C LEU A 74 -14.74 -17.95 -13.24
N GLU A 75 -14.60 -18.14 -14.55
CA GLU A 75 -14.54 -19.48 -15.16
C GLU A 75 -13.23 -20.20 -14.83
N LYS A 76 -12.14 -19.43 -14.71
CA LYS A 76 -10.81 -19.96 -14.37
C LYS A 76 -10.45 -19.55 -12.93
N PRO A 77 -9.80 -20.43 -12.15
CA PRO A 77 -9.26 -20.08 -10.85
C PRO A 77 -8.33 -18.87 -10.93
N LEU A 78 -8.34 -18.04 -9.89
CA LEU A 78 -7.50 -16.87 -9.77
C LEU A 78 -6.17 -17.25 -9.13
N MET A 79 -5.06 -17.01 -9.82
CA MET A 79 -3.72 -17.17 -9.23
C MET A 79 -3.44 -16.04 -8.23
N VAL A 80 -3.02 -16.40 -7.02
CA VAL A 80 -2.86 -15.49 -5.88
C VAL A 80 -1.45 -15.53 -5.31
N TYR A 81 -0.98 -14.36 -4.90
CA TYR A 81 0.31 -14.13 -4.27
C TYR A 81 0.10 -13.41 -2.94
N GLU A 82 1.05 -13.60 -2.03
CA GLU A 82 1.14 -12.88 -0.77
C GLU A 82 2.45 -12.09 -0.74
N PRO A 83 2.42 -10.77 -0.93
CA PRO A 83 3.59 -9.94 -0.68
C PRO A 83 3.93 -9.99 0.82
N TYR A 84 5.21 -10.19 1.12
CA TYR A 84 5.71 -10.15 2.50
C TYR A 84 6.82 -9.12 2.71
N GLU A 85 7.44 -8.66 1.63
CA GLU A 85 8.47 -7.64 1.68
C GLU A 85 8.43 -6.79 0.41
N ILE A 86 8.80 -5.53 0.56
CA ILE A 86 8.96 -4.60 -0.54
C ILE A 86 10.41 -4.77 -1.01
N ALA A 87 10.60 -5.42 -2.16
CA ALA A 87 11.90 -5.70 -2.74
C ALA A 87 12.39 -4.44 -3.43
N ILE A 88 13.07 -3.56 -2.70
CA ILE A 88 13.66 -2.41 -3.35
C ILE A 88 15.11 -2.25 -2.94
N ASN A 89 15.99 -2.53 -3.90
CA ASN A 89 17.17 -1.73 -4.09
C ASN A 89 16.71 -0.42 -4.75
N LEU A 90 16.16 0.52 -3.97
CA LEU A 90 15.95 1.86 -4.51
C LEU A 90 17.33 2.39 -4.91
N PRO A 91 17.46 3.09 -6.05
CA PRO A 91 18.59 4.00 -6.21
C PRO A 91 18.74 4.79 -4.90
N GLU A 92 19.94 4.90 -4.34
CA GLU A 92 20.20 5.47 -3.00
C GLU A 92 19.45 6.80 -2.73
N LYS A 93 19.22 7.58 -3.80
CA LYS A 93 18.39 8.80 -3.86
C LYS A 93 16.94 8.64 -3.40
N LEU A 94 16.33 7.47 -3.60
CA LEU A 94 14.93 7.20 -3.33
C LEU A 94 14.74 6.28 -2.11
N ASP A 95 15.81 5.67 -1.60
CA ASP A 95 15.74 4.86 -0.39
C ASP A 95 15.41 5.72 0.84
N PRO A 96 14.23 5.55 1.46
CA PRO A 96 13.76 6.38 2.56
C PRO A 96 14.31 5.93 3.92
N THR A 97 15.31 5.04 3.90
CA THR A 97 16.10 4.55 5.05
C THR A 97 17.59 4.90 4.91
N SER A 98 18.03 5.37 3.74
CA SER A 98 19.40 5.81 3.48
C SER A 98 19.66 7.18 4.08
N GLY A 99 20.02 7.20 5.36
CA GLY A 99 20.43 8.39 6.07
C GLY A 99 21.56 8.10 7.04
N LYS A 100 22.81 8.17 6.56
CA LYS A 100 23.98 8.74 7.26
C LYS A 100 25.29 8.56 6.46
N GLN A 101 25.63 9.54 5.63
CA GLN A 101 26.73 10.49 5.89
C GLN A 101 26.81 11.51 4.75
N ILE A 102 26.54 12.77 5.08
CA ILE A 102 26.84 13.91 4.21
C ILE A 102 28.37 14.02 4.13
N LYS A 103 28.94 13.73 2.96
CA LYS A 103 30.27 14.24 2.59
C LYS A 103 30.12 15.18 1.40
N LYS A 104 30.37 16.45 1.70
CA LYS A 104 30.43 17.59 0.79
C LYS A 104 31.57 17.37 -0.20
N THR A 105 31.30 17.23 -1.49
CA THR A 105 32.33 17.41 -2.51
C THR A 105 31.70 17.97 -3.78
N GLU A 106 32.15 19.17 -4.13
CA GLU A 106 31.82 19.92 -5.34
C GLU A 106 32.33 19.20 -6.59
N ILE A 107 31.52 19.12 -7.65
CA ILE A 107 32.02 19.12 -9.03
C ILE A 107 31.11 19.97 -9.91
N THR A 108 31.74 20.99 -10.46
CA THR A 108 31.29 22.00 -11.42
C THR A 108 31.16 21.44 -12.85
N THR A 109 30.20 21.97 -13.62
CA THR A 109 30.29 22.41 -15.04
C THR A 109 29.17 21.94 -15.99
N ASN A 110 28.33 22.93 -16.33
CA ASN A 110 27.83 23.31 -17.66
C ASN A 110 27.36 22.25 -18.68
N ILE A 111 26.03 22.16 -18.86
CA ILE A 111 25.43 22.06 -20.19
C ILE A 111 24.18 22.99 -20.24
N PRO A 112 24.15 24.00 -21.13
CA PRO A 112 22.95 24.80 -21.36
C PRO A 112 22.04 24.11 -22.37
N GLY A 113 20.82 23.77 -21.96
CA GLY A 113 19.79 23.33 -22.89
C GLY A 113 18.70 22.45 -22.29
N LYS A 114 17.51 23.05 -22.12
CA LYS A 114 16.19 22.39 -21.99
C LYS A 114 15.91 21.67 -20.67
N VAL A 115 15.57 22.46 -19.65
CA VAL A 115 14.80 22.01 -18.48
C VAL A 115 13.32 22.18 -18.80
N ASN A 116 12.53 21.10 -18.63
CA ASN A 116 11.13 21.08 -18.15
C ASN A 116 10.43 19.78 -18.60
N SER A 117 10.13 18.87 -17.64
CA SER A 117 9.03 17.88 -17.61
C SER A 117 9.31 16.56 -16.83
N ILE A 118 10.50 16.37 -16.24
CA ILE A 118 10.81 15.15 -15.45
C ILE A 118 10.77 15.40 -13.92
N SER A 119 10.81 16.66 -13.47
CA SER A 119 10.86 17.03 -12.03
C SER A 119 9.54 16.84 -11.29
N ASP A 120 8.41 17.12 -11.94
CA ASP A 120 7.15 17.35 -11.22
C ASP A 120 6.46 16.04 -10.85
N ASN A 121 6.49 15.06 -11.76
CA ASN A 121 5.98 13.70 -11.49
C ASN A 121 6.79 13.00 -10.41
N HIS A 122 8.12 13.19 -10.40
CA HIS A 122 8.99 12.60 -9.40
C HIS A 122 8.78 13.23 -8.02
N TYR A 123 8.62 14.55 -7.96
CA TYR A 123 8.34 15.28 -6.72
C TYR A 123 6.97 14.90 -6.13
N GLN A 124 5.94 14.79 -6.98
CA GLN A 124 4.60 14.40 -6.54
C GLN A 124 4.56 12.95 -6.03
N LEU A 125 5.26 12.04 -6.71
CA LEU A 125 5.38 10.66 -6.28
C LEU A 125 6.10 10.54 -4.93
N GLU A 126 7.22 11.26 -4.75
CA GLU A 126 7.97 11.27 -3.49
C GLU A 126 7.12 11.83 -2.34
N LYS A 127 6.43 12.95 -2.57
CA LYS A 127 5.50 13.54 -1.59
C LYS A 127 4.38 12.57 -1.20
N THR A 128 3.82 11.87 -2.18
CA THR A 128 2.75 10.87 -1.97
C THR A 128 3.28 9.70 -1.16
N TYR A 129 4.45 9.18 -1.51
CA TYR A 129 5.12 8.11 -0.78
C TYR A 129 5.39 8.49 0.68
N GLN A 130 5.98 9.67 0.93
CA GLN A 130 6.25 10.15 2.29
C GLN A 130 4.95 10.29 3.09
N TYR A 131 3.88 10.78 2.48
CA TYR A 131 2.57 10.89 3.14
C TYR A 131 1.99 9.52 3.50
N ILE A 132 2.10 8.53 2.61
CA ILE A 132 1.65 7.15 2.87
C ILE A 132 2.48 6.53 4.00
N LYS A 133 3.80 6.66 3.97
CA LYS A 133 4.72 6.16 5.00
C LYS A 133 4.38 6.76 6.38
N GLN A 134 4.18 8.08 6.44
CA GLN A 134 3.79 8.77 7.67
C GLN A 134 2.40 8.31 8.16
N SER A 135 1.46 8.12 7.23
CA SER A 135 0.10 7.65 7.52
C SER A 135 0.10 6.28 8.17
N PHE A 136 0.89 5.34 7.66
CA PHE A 136 1.04 4.02 8.25
C PHE A 136 1.57 4.10 9.69
N SER A 137 2.67 4.83 9.91
CA SER A 137 3.26 4.99 11.25
C SER A 137 2.27 5.56 12.26
N ILE A 138 1.48 6.55 11.87
CA ILE A 138 0.49 7.19 12.75
C ILE A 138 -0.65 6.23 13.06
N LEU A 139 -1.22 5.57 12.05
CA LEU A 139 -2.31 4.61 12.24
C LEU A 139 -1.85 3.41 13.08
N ASN A 140 -0.64 2.89 12.85
CA ASN A 140 -0.07 1.81 13.65
C ASN A 140 0.08 2.21 15.13
N ASN A 141 0.61 3.40 15.39
CA ASN A 141 0.71 3.93 16.76
C ASN A 141 -0.67 4.11 17.42
N MET A 142 -1.69 4.50 16.65
CA MET A 142 -3.06 4.58 17.15
C MET A 142 -3.63 3.19 17.46
N CYS A 143 -3.41 2.19 16.61
CA CYS A 143 -3.78 0.80 16.89
C CYS A 143 -3.14 0.30 18.19
N ILE A 144 -1.84 0.54 18.39
CA ILE A 144 -1.12 0.17 19.62
C ILE A 144 -1.72 0.90 20.84
N LYS A 145 -2.04 2.20 20.73
CA LYS A 145 -2.67 2.95 21.82
C LYS A 145 -4.07 2.43 22.14
N ALA A 146 -4.86 2.07 21.12
CA ALA A 146 -6.21 1.54 21.31
C ALA A 146 -6.19 0.15 21.95
N GLN A 147 -5.26 -0.72 21.58
CA GLN A 147 -5.04 -2.02 22.23
C GLN A 147 -4.73 -1.87 23.72
N ASN A 148 -3.98 -0.82 24.08
CA ASN A 148 -3.67 -0.50 25.48
C ASN A 148 -4.78 0.30 26.20
N GLY A 149 -5.97 0.43 25.60
CA GLY A 149 -7.09 1.19 26.16
C GLY A 149 -6.86 2.70 26.28
N LYS A 150 -5.80 3.24 25.66
CA LYS A 150 -5.42 4.66 25.79
C LYS A 150 -6.23 5.58 24.88
N ILE A 151 -6.80 5.05 23.79
CA ILE A 151 -7.68 5.79 22.89
C ILE A 151 -8.85 4.90 22.43
N PRO A 152 -10.03 5.48 22.15
CA PRO A 152 -11.14 4.72 21.57
C PRO A 152 -10.89 4.33 20.11
N ILE A 153 -11.45 3.20 19.68
CA ILE A 153 -11.28 2.62 18.34
C ILE A 153 -11.90 3.51 17.24
N ASP A 154 -12.92 4.31 17.56
CA ASP A 154 -13.59 5.21 16.61
C ASP A 154 -12.62 6.27 16.03
N LEU A 155 -11.63 6.70 16.81
CA LEU A 155 -10.60 7.64 16.38
C LEU A 155 -9.71 7.04 15.28
N ILE A 156 -9.44 5.73 15.32
CA ILE A 156 -8.68 5.05 14.25
C ILE A 156 -9.48 5.14 12.94
N ARG A 157 -10.78 4.89 12.99
CA ARG A 157 -11.65 4.96 11.81
C ARG A 157 -11.68 6.36 11.22
N LYS A 158 -11.84 7.39 12.06
CA LYS A 158 -11.83 8.80 11.64
C LYS A 158 -10.51 9.19 10.99
N GLU A 159 -9.38 8.80 11.59
CA GLU A 159 -8.05 9.12 11.06
C GLU A 159 -7.75 8.37 9.75
N LEU A 160 -8.21 7.12 9.63
CA LEU A 160 -8.07 6.33 8.41
C LEU A 160 -8.80 6.99 7.22
N ILE A 161 -10.06 7.40 7.43
CA ILE A 161 -10.86 8.10 6.43
C ILE A 161 -10.18 9.42 6.03
N ARG A 162 -9.79 10.24 7.01
CA ARG A 162 -9.12 11.53 6.77
C ARG A 162 -7.84 11.38 5.94
N ARG A 163 -7.04 10.35 6.20
CA ARG A 163 -5.80 10.08 5.46
C ARG A 163 -6.08 9.55 4.05
N TRP A 164 -7.08 8.70 3.90
CA TRP A 164 -7.52 8.21 2.59
C TRP A 164 -7.94 9.37 1.68
N GLU A 165 -8.74 10.31 2.18
CA GLU A 165 -9.16 11.51 1.43
C GLU A 165 -7.96 12.37 0.98
N ASN A 166 -6.93 12.49 1.82
CA ASN A 166 -5.74 13.24 1.47
C ASN A 166 -4.87 12.50 0.44
N ILE A 167 -4.79 11.17 0.52
CA ILE A 167 -4.10 10.37 -0.51
C ILE A 167 -4.81 10.52 -1.85
N GLN A 168 -6.15 10.47 -1.88
CA GLN A 168 -6.93 10.71 -3.09
C GLN A 168 -6.57 12.05 -3.73
N LYS A 169 -6.51 13.13 -2.93
CA LYS A 169 -6.10 14.47 -3.41
C LYS A 169 -4.68 14.53 -3.95
N LEU A 170 -3.76 13.69 -3.47
CA LEU A 170 -2.37 13.66 -3.94
C LEU A 170 -2.21 12.86 -5.24
N LEU A 171 -3.16 11.98 -5.55
CA LEU A 171 -3.18 11.12 -6.74
C LEU A 171 -3.96 11.73 -7.93
N THR A 172 -4.67 12.83 -7.72
CA THR A 172 -5.35 13.66 -8.77
C THR A 172 -4.53 14.90 -9.08
#